data_AF-A0A9E2XDN4-F1
#
_entry.id   AF-A0A9E2XDN4-F1
#
_cell.length_a   1.000
_cell.length_b   1.000
_cell.length_c   1.000
_cell.angle_alpha   90.00
_cell.angle_beta   90.00
_cell.angle_gamma   90.00
#
_symmetry.space_group_name_H-M   'P 1'
#
loop_
_entity.id
_entity.type
_entity.pdbx_description
1 polymer ?
#
loop_
_entity_poly.entity_id
_entity_poly.type
_entity_poly.pdbx_seq_one_letter_code
_entity_poly.pdbx_strand_id
1 'polypeptide(L)'
;MSSVTVLRGPERRRRWSRTEKARIVAESLEPGAVVTAVAHRHDVHPNLLHLWRRQARQAAGRGVSFLPVRVAVEKAAPAGSGSIEIELSSGTRVRVDAQVDEGALVRVLRALGR
;
A
#
# COMPACT_ATOMS: atom_id res chain seq x y z
N MET A 1 12.58 -8.62 42.56
CA MET A 1 14.04 -8.81 42.59
C MET A 1 14.70 -7.49 42.20
N SER A 2 15.16 -6.74 43.19
CA SER A 2 15.70 -5.39 43.04
C SER A 2 17.14 -5.48 42.53
N SER A 3 17.42 -4.97 41.34
CA SER A 3 18.77 -4.87 40.78
C SER A 3 19.49 -3.67 41.39
N VAL A 4 20.62 -3.91 42.07
CA VAL A 4 21.52 -2.87 42.58
C VAL A 4 22.56 -2.57 41.51
N THR A 5 22.49 -1.37 40.94
CA THR A 5 23.49 -0.89 39.97
C THR A 5 24.57 -0.11 40.70
N VAL A 6 25.79 -0.63 40.71
CA VAL A 6 26.99 0.04 41.23
C VAL A 6 27.50 1.04 40.19
N LEU A 7 27.42 2.33 40.49
CA LEU A 7 27.93 3.42 39.64
C LEU A 7 29.47 3.53 39.81
N ARG A 8 30.25 2.82 38.99
CA ARG A 8 31.72 2.90 39.01
C ARG A 8 32.24 4.10 38.21
N GLY A 9 32.47 5.23 38.90
CA GLY A 9 33.38 6.32 38.46
C GLY A 9 33.14 6.93 37.07
N PRO A 10 33.99 7.87 36.60
CA PRO A 10 33.89 8.43 35.26
C PRO A 10 34.43 7.39 34.26
N GLU A 11 33.60 6.38 34.00
CA GLU A 11 33.86 5.35 33.00
C GLU A 11 34.11 6.04 31.65
N ARG A 12 35.36 5.94 31.17
CA ARG A 12 35.80 6.47 29.88
C ARG A 12 34.79 6.02 28.83
N ARG A 13 33.93 6.94 28.37
CA ARG A 13 32.80 6.68 27.45
C ARG A 13 33.21 5.62 26.43
N ARG A 14 32.63 4.42 26.56
CA ARG A 14 32.97 3.27 25.72
C ARG A 14 32.84 3.69 24.26
N ARG A 15 33.93 3.53 23.50
CA ARG A 15 33.95 3.82 22.06
C ARG A 15 33.60 2.54 21.31
N TRP A 16 32.65 2.66 20.41
CA TRP A 16 32.20 1.57 19.55
C TRP A 16 32.80 1.76 18.16
N SER A 17 33.54 0.76 17.68
CA SER A 17 33.97 0.75 16.28
C SER A 17 32.74 0.61 15.35
N ARG A 18 32.90 1.01 14.08
CA ARG A 18 31.82 0.86 13.09
C ARG A 18 31.41 -0.60 12.94
N THR A 19 32.38 -1.52 12.95
CA THR A 19 32.16 -2.96 12.81
C THR A 19 31.40 -3.54 14.00
N GLU A 20 31.78 -3.18 15.23
CA GLU A 20 31.04 -3.63 16.43
C GLU A 20 29.61 -3.10 16.43
N LYS A 21 29.42 -1.81 16.16
CA LYS A 21 28.09 -1.21 16.03
C LYS A 21 27.24 -1.95 14.99
N ALA A 22 27.81 -2.26 13.82
CA ALA A 22 27.10 -2.98 12.76
C ALA A 22 26.69 -4.39 13.21
N ARG A 23 27.59 -5.12 13.89
CA ARG A 23 27.31 -6.47 14.42
C ARG A 23 26.17 -6.46 15.43
N ILE A 24 26.20 -5.54 16.39
CA ILE A 24 25.17 -5.42 17.44
C ILE A 24 23.81 -5.03 16.82
N VAL A 25 23.83 -4.12 15.84
CA VAL A 25 22.60 -3.75 15.12
C VAL A 25 22.04 -4.94 14.35
N ALA A 26 22.88 -5.70 13.64
CA ALA A 26 22.45 -6.88 12.89
C ALA A 26 21.81 -7.93 13.80
N GLU A 27 22.48 -8.29 14.90
CA GLU A 27 21.93 -9.23 15.91
C GLU A 27 20.57 -8.76 16.44
N SER A 28 20.41 -7.45 16.66
CA SER A 28 19.13 -6.92 17.13
C SER A 28 18.01 -7.03 16.08
N LEU A 29 18.33 -7.08 14.79
CA LEU A 29 17.36 -7.11 13.69
C LEU A 29 16.90 -8.53 13.34
N GLU A 30 17.50 -9.56 13.93
CA GLU A 30 17.08 -10.94 13.73
C GLU A 30 15.63 -11.18 14.18
N PRO A 31 14.86 -12.03 13.48
CA PRO A 31 13.52 -12.41 13.90
C PRO A 31 13.52 -12.95 15.34
N GLY A 32 12.62 -12.42 16.19
CA GLY A 32 12.52 -12.83 17.59
C GLY A 32 13.55 -12.19 18.54
N ALA A 33 14.46 -11.34 18.05
CA ALA A 33 15.41 -10.65 18.90
C ALA A 33 14.74 -9.63 19.83
N VAL A 34 15.05 -9.73 21.13
CA VAL A 34 14.62 -8.75 22.14
C VAL A 34 15.70 -7.68 22.30
N VAL A 35 15.38 -6.44 21.92
CA VAL A 35 16.35 -5.33 21.85
C VAL A 35 17.03 -5.07 23.19
N THR A 36 16.30 -5.14 24.31
CA THR A 36 16.85 -4.95 25.65
C THR A 36 17.84 -6.07 26.02
N ALA A 37 17.52 -7.32 25.70
CA ALA A 37 18.42 -8.45 25.95
C ALA A 37 19.73 -8.35 25.14
N VAL A 38 19.63 -7.97 23.86
CA VAL A 38 20.81 -7.70 23.01
C VAL A 38 21.62 -6.53 23.56
N ALA A 39 20.96 -5.46 23.98
CA ALA A 39 21.62 -4.30 24.56
C ALA A 39 22.38 -4.66 25.85
N HIS A 40 21.78 -5.44 26.75
CA HIS A 40 22.44 -5.93 27.96
C HIS A 40 23.63 -6.85 27.67
N ARG A 41 23.51 -7.78 26.72
CA ARG A 41 24.60 -8.69 26.32
C ARG A 41 25.85 -7.94 25.86
N HIS A 42 25.66 -6.77 25.25
CA HIS A 42 26.74 -5.94 24.73
C HIS A 42 27.08 -4.75 25.64
N ASP A 43 26.54 -4.63 26.85
CA ASP A 43 26.65 -3.45 27.73
C ASP A 43 26.39 -2.13 26.96
N VAL A 44 25.38 -2.15 26.10
CA VAL A 44 24.86 -1.00 25.37
C VAL A 44 23.58 -0.56 26.06
N HIS A 45 23.40 0.75 26.26
CA HIS A 45 22.12 1.26 26.72
C HIS A 45 21.05 1.03 25.64
N PRO A 46 19.86 0.45 25.94
CA PRO A 46 18.84 0.13 24.94
C PRO A 46 18.48 1.30 24.01
N ASN A 47 18.38 2.51 24.56
CA ASN A 47 18.11 3.74 23.78
C ASN A 47 19.17 4.01 22.69
N LEU A 48 20.45 3.72 22.97
CA LEU A 48 21.54 3.88 22.00
C LEU A 48 21.44 2.85 20.87
N LEU A 49 21.04 1.61 21.20
CA LEU A 49 20.80 0.58 20.21
C LEU A 49 19.59 0.92 19.31
N HIS A 50 18.51 1.49 19.87
CA HIS A 50 17.39 2.00 19.08
C HIS A 50 17.82 3.11 18.11
N LEU A 51 18.65 4.05 18.56
CA LEU A 51 19.21 5.09 17.70
C LEU A 51 20.02 4.48 16.54
N TRP A 52 20.88 3.52 16.83
CA TRP A 52 21.69 2.86 15.81
C TRP A 52 20.86 2.07 14.80
N ARG A 53 19.81 1.38 15.24
CA ARG A 53 18.85 0.71 14.35
C ARG A 53 18.16 1.71 13.41
N ARG A 54 17.76 2.88 13.94
CA ARG A 54 17.15 3.94 13.12
C ARG A 54 18.12 4.43 12.05
N GLN A 55 19.37 4.71 12.43
CA GLN A 55 20.41 5.15 11.50
C GLN A 55 20.71 4.09 10.42
N ALA A 56 20.76 2.81 10.80
CA ALA A 56 20.99 1.72 9.86
C ALA A 56 19.84 1.59 8.83
N ARG A 57 18.58 1.75 9.24
CA ARG A 57 17.43 1.76 8.33
C ARG A 57 17.45 2.93 7.35
N GLN A 58 17.82 4.12 7.84
CA GLN A 58 17.97 5.32 7.00
C GLN A 58 19.08 5.13 5.97
N ALA A 59 20.24 4.60 6.38
CA ALA A 59 21.37 4.33 5.48
C ALA A 59 21.06 3.24 4.44
N ALA A 60 20.24 2.25 4.78
CA ALA A 60 19.84 1.18 3.87
C ALA A 60 18.78 1.60 2.82
N GLY A 61 18.42 2.89 2.74
CA GLY A 61 17.33 3.35 1.87
C GLY A 61 15.95 2.83 2.27
N ARG A 62 15.85 2.09 3.40
CA ARG A 62 14.60 1.62 4.00
C ARG A 62 13.96 2.70 4.88
N GLY A 63 14.12 3.96 4.47
CA GLY A 63 13.32 5.05 5.00
C GLY A 63 11.87 4.84 4.58
N VAL A 64 10.92 5.33 5.38
CA VAL A 64 9.51 5.31 5.01
C VAL A 64 9.38 6.14 3.73
N SER A 65 9.03 5.50 2.62
CA SER A 65 8.72 6.16 1.36
C SER A 65 7.22 6.17 1.16
N PHE A 66 6.68 7.30 0.70
CA PHE A 66 5.29 7.38 0.29
C PHE A 66 5.17 6.82 -1.12
N LEU A 67 4.33 5.80 -1.31
CA LEU A 67 4.00 5.29 -2.63
C LEU A 67 2.86 6.16 -3.20
N PRO A 68 3.01 6.76 -4.40
CA PRO A 68 1.95 7.55 -5.00
C PRO A 68 0.76 6.64 -5.36
N VAL A 69 -0.38 6.85 -4.70
CA VAL A 69 -1.64 6.22 -5.07
C VAL A 69 -2.34 7.11 -6.09
N ARG A 70 -2.58 6.59 -7.30
CA ARG A 70 -3.43 7.26 -8.29
C ARG A 70 -4.87 6.85 -8.05
N VAL A 71 -5.75 7.81 -7.81
CA VAL A 71 -7.20 7.57 -7.78
C VAL A 71 -7.63 7.35 -9.22
N ALA A 72 -8.08 6.14 -9.54
CA ALA A 72 -8.69 5.87 -10.83
C ALA A 72 -9.98 6.69 -10.91
N VAL A 73 -10.05 7.64 -11.85
CA VAL A 73 -11.32 8.21 -12.26
C VAL A 73 -12.00 7.10 -13.03
N GLU A 74 -13.02 6.50 -12.41
CA GLU A 74 -13.86 5.51 -13.08
C GLU A 74 -14.39 6.18 -14.35
N LYS A 75 -14.00 5.63 -15.50
CA LYS A 75 -14.47 6.12 -16.80
C LYS A 75 -15.99 5.99 -16.75
N ALA A 76 -16.69 7.11 -16.60
CA ALA A 76 -18.14 7.14 -16.69
C ALA A 76 -18.50 6.36 -17.94
N ALA A 77 -19.17 5.21 -17.75
CA ALA A 77 -19.85 4.55 -18.84
C ALA A 77 -20.71 5.64 -19.49
N PRO A 78 -20.72 5.79 -20.82
CA PRO A 78 -21.63 6.74 -21.44
C PRO A 78 -23.00 6.40 -20.88
N ALA A 79 -23.66 7.38 -20.23
CA ALA A 79 -25.00 7.20 -19.71
C ALA A 79 -25.80 6.60 -20.86
N GLY A 80 -26.14 5.32 -20.73
CA GLY A 80 -26.67 4.55 -21.85
C GLY A 80 -27.88 5.30 -22.33
N SER A 81 -27.84 5.82 -23.56
CA SER A 81 -29.01 6.37 -24.21
C SER A 81 -30.06 5.26 -24.15
N GLY A 82 -31.15 5.49 -23.42
CA GLY A 82 -32.16 4.46 -23.19
C GLY A 82 -32.53 3.79 -24.51
N SER A 83 -32.45 2.46 -24.55
CA SER A 83 -32.86 1.69 -25.72
C SER A 83 -34.27 1.14 -25.52
N ILE A 84 -35.11 1.31 -26.52
CA ILE A 84 -36.46 0.73 -26.58
C ILE A 84 -36.38 -0.55 -27.40
N GLU A 85 -36.89 -1.65 -26.85
CA GLU A 85 -37.04 -2.92 -27.55
C GLU A 85 -38.52 -3.15 -27.84
N ILE A 86 -38.83 -3.37 -29.12
CA ILE A 86 -40.19 -3.56 -29.64
C ILE A 86 -40.26 -5.00 -30.16
N GLU A 87 -41.11 -5.81 -29.55
CA GLU A 87 -41.43 -7.15 -30.03
C GLU A 87 -42.71 -7.10 -30.86
N LEU A 88 -42.62 -7.47 -32.13
CA LEU A 88 -43.74 -7.51 -33.06
C LEU A 88 -44.46 -8.86 -32.96
N SER A 89 -45.75 -8.91 -33.29
CA SER A 89 -46.53 -10.15 -33.34
C SER A 89 -46.00 -11.18 -34.35
N SER A 90 -45.18 -10.73 -35.31
CA SER A 90 -44.45 -11.58 -36.26
C SER A 90 -43.25 -12.32 -35.64
N GLY A 91 -42.96 -12.10 -34.35
CA GLY A 91 -41.80 -12.65 -33.65
C GLY A 91 -40.49 -11.89 -33.92
N THR A 92 -40.54 -10.82 -34.71
CA THR A 92 -39.37 -9.97 -34.97
C THR A 92 -39.17 -8.98 -33.83
N ARG A 93 -37.91 -8.83 -33.39
CA ARG A 93 -37.52 -7.87 -32.35
C ARG A 93 -36.75 -6.70 -32.97
N VAL A 94 -37.16 -5.49 -32.63
CA VAL A 94 -36.54 -4.24 -33.08
C VAL A 94 -36.00 -3.50 -31.86
N ARG A 95 -34.69 -3.24 -31.85
CA ARG A 95 -34.03 -2.47 -30.78
C ARG A 95 -33.61 -1.11 -31.30
N VAL A 96 -33.97 -0.06 -30.59
CA VAL A 96 -33.83 1.34 -31.00
C VAL A 96 -33.17 2.12 -29.88
N ASP A 97 -32.14 2.90 -30.16
CA ASP A 97 -31.56 3.85 -29.21
C ASP A 97 -32.08 5.28 -29.43
N ALA A 98 -31.67 6.22 -28.58
CA ALA A 98 -32.15 7.60 -28.65
C ALA A 98 -31.62 8.39 -29.87
N GLN A 99 -30.72 7.82 -30.69
CA GLN A 99 -30.13 8.48 -31.86
C GLN A 99 -30.80 8.06 -33.18
N VAL A 100 -31.79 7.15 -33.13
CA VAL A 100 -32.48 6.70 -34.35
C VAL A 100 -33.39 7.79 -34.91
N ASP A 101 -33.26 8.01 -36.23
CA ASP A 101 -34.15 8.85 -37.02
C ASP A 101 -35.56 8.24 -37.11
N GLU A 102 -36.57 9.09 -36.87
CA GLU A 102 -37.98 8.68 -36.88
C GLU A 102 -38.42 8.13 -38.24
N GLY A 103 -38.01 8.78 -39.33
CA GLY A 103 -38.36 8.36 -40.70
C GLY A 103 -37.75 7.00 -41.06
N ALA A 104 -36.54 6.72 -40.59
CA ALA A 104 -35.93 5.40 -40.71
C ALA A 104 -36.70 4.34 -39.91
N LEU A 105 -37.07 4.64 -38.65
CA LEU A 105 -37.81 3.70 -37.80
C LEU A 105 -39.18 3.35 -38.41
N VAL A 106 -39.94 4.33 -38.89
CA VAL A 106 -41.25 4.11 -39.52
C VAL A 106 -41.14 3.23 -40.76
N ARG A 107 -40.10 3.42 -41.59
CA ARG A 107 -39.88 2.58 -42.78
C ARG A 107 -39.62 1.13 -42.41
N VAL A 108 -38.80 0.89 -41.38
CA VAL A 108 -38.49 -0.47 -40.89
C VAL A 108 -39.73 -1.13 -40.31
N LEU A 109 -40.48 -0.44 -39.44
CA LEU A 109 -41.70 -0.99 -38.84
C LEU A 109 -42.77 -1.33 -39.89
N ARG A 110 -42.93 -0.48 -40.93
CA ARG A 110 -43.84 -0.77 -42.05
C ARG A 110 -43.40 -1.98 -42.89
N ALA A 111 -42.11 -2.19 -43.06
CA ALA A 111 -41.59 -3.35 -43.79
C ALA A 111 -41.79 -4.66 -43.01
N LEU A 112 -41.69 -4.62 -41.68
CA LEU A 112 -41.80 -5.77 -40.78
C LEU A 112 -43.24 -6.11 -40.36
N GLY A 113 -44.18 -5.19 -40.52
CA GLY A 113 -45.60 -5.38 -40.20
C GLY A 113 -46.43 -6.04 -41.31
N ARG A 114 -45.79 -6.74 -42.26
CA ARG A 114 -46.44 -7.61 -43.26
C ARG A 114 -46.46 -9.05 -42.77
#